data_AF-A0A380P8R6-F1
#
_entry.id   AF-A0A380P8R6-F1
#
_cell.length_a   1.000
_cell.length_b   1.000
_cell.length_c   1.000
_cell.angle_alpha   90.00
_cell.angle_beta   90.00
_cell.angle_gamma   90.00
#
_symmetry.space_group_name_H-M   'P 1'
#
loop_
_entity.id
_entity.type
_entity.pdbx_description
1 polymer ?
#
loop_
_entity_poly.entity_id
_entity_poly.type
_entity_poly.pdbx_seq_one_letter_code
_entity_poly.pdbx_strand_id
1 'polypeptide(L)'
;MRYGIVNAMAEEKVALLEAMQAPQETTYGGKTFYEGVIGHHDVVVVEAGIGKVAAAITTTLLINAFDIDYVINSGSAGALGHDLRIGDVVVADSLAYADADARAFVYEYGQVPQQPARFLADQSLAQALADDFAAQTDKELRQGLIVTSDSFIGTDEQKQVILTAFPEALSAEMEGRRLRK
;
A
#
# COMPACT_ATOMS: atom_id res chain seq x y z
N MET A 1 17.85 2.87 10.58
CA MET A 1 16.48 2.51 10.17
C MET A 1 16.54 2.10 8.72
N ARG A 2 15.97 0.95 8.38
CA ARG A 2 15.94 0.42 7.03
C ARG A 2 14.49 0.32 6.55
N TYR A 3 14.20 0.90 5.39
CA TYR A 3 12.85 0.94 4.83
C TYR A 3 12.75 -0.06 3.67
N GLY A 4 11.68 -0.85 3.66
CA GLY A 4 11.27 -1.65 2.52
C GLY A 4 10.17 -0.93 1.74
N ILE A 5 10.42 -0.58 0.49
CA ILE A 5 9.42 0.02 -0.40
C ILE A 5 8.93 -1.05 -1.38
N VAL A 6 7.62 -1.25 -1.40
CA VAL A 6 6.98 -2.21 -2.30
C VAL A 6 6.08 -1.45 -3.27
N ASN A 7 6.34 -1.67 -4.57
CA ASN A 7 5.57 -1.07 -5.67
C ASN A 7 4.81 -2.16 -6.43
N ALA A 8 3.68 -1.83 -7.04
CA ALA A 8 2.89 -2.79 -7.79
C ALA A 8 3.49 -3.01 -9.19
N MET A 9 3.90 -1.92 -9.85
CA MET A 9 4.34 -1.93 -11.26
C MET A 9 5.75 -1.37 -11.45
N ALA A 10 6.38 -1.71 -12.58
CA ALA A 10 7.74 -1.32 -12.90
C ALA A 10 7.92 0.20 -13.03
N GLU A 11 6.89 0.91 -13.48
CA GLU A 11 6.87 2.36 -13.65
C GLU A 11 6.97 3.10 -12.31
N GLU A 12 6.45 2.50 -11.24
CA GLU A 12 6.36 3.12 -9.91
C GLU A 12 7.69 3.09 -9.15
N LYS A 13 8.61 2.18 -9.51
CA LYS A 13 9.95 2.10 -8.88
C LYS A 13 11.01 2.96 -9.55
N VAL A 14 10.80 3.43 -10.79
CA VAL A 14 11.83 4.10 -11.60
C VAL A 14 12.46 5.28 -10.85
N ALA A 15 11.64 6.20 -10.34
CA ALA A 15 12.13 7.38 -9.62
C ALA A 15 12.88 7.04 -8.32
N LEU A 16 12.48 5.95 -7.65
CA LEU A 16 13.17 5.48 -6.44
C LEU A 16 14.56 4.93 -6.76
N LEU A 17 14.69 4.17 -7.85
CA LEU A 17 15.97 3.64 -8.30
C LEU A 17 16.90 4.73 -8.81
N GLU A 18 16.38 5.76 -9.48
CA GLU A 18 17.17 6.93 -9.92
C GLU A 18 17.70 7.74 -8.73
N ALA A 19 16.93 7.83 -7.64
CA ALA A 19 17.35 8.50 -6.41
C ALA A 19 18.30 7.64 -5.53
N MET A 20 18.45 6.35 -5.84
CA MET A 20 19.21 5.40 -5.03
C MET A 20 20.72 5.49 -5.31
N GLN A 21 21.49 5.64 -4.23
CA GLN A 21 22.94 5.62 -4.26
C GLN A 21 23.47 4.21 -4.05
N ALA A 22 24.47 3.84 -4.86
CA ALA A 22 25.15 2.54 -4.84
C ALA A 22 24.20 1.32 -4.88
N PRO A 23 23.26 1.25 -5.84
CA PRO A 23 22.29 0.16 -5.90
C PRO A 23 22.98 -1.20 -6.07
N GLN A 24 22.53 -2.16 -5.29
CA GLN A 24 22.86 -3.58 -5.40
C GLN A 24 21.60 -4.37 -5.71
N GLU A 25 21.70 -5.31 -6.65
CA GLU A 25 20.59 -6.17 -7.01
C GLU A 25 20.73 -7.54 -6.36
N THR A 26 19.71 -7.95 -5.60
CA THR A 26 19.62 -9.26 -4.98
C THR A 26 18.38 -9.97 -5.51
N THR A 27 18.56 -11.12 -6.16
CA THR A 27 17.44 -11.97 -6.60
C THR A 27 17.13 -13.04 -5.56
N TYR A 28 15.93 -13.03 -5.01
CA TYR A 28 15.46 -13.99 -4.01
C TYR A 28 14.00 -14.36 -4.24
N GLY A 29 13.65 -15.66 -4.16
CA GLY A 29 12.28 -16.12 -4.37
C GLY A 29 11.66 -15.75 -5.72
N GLY A 30 12.48 -15.59 -6.76
CA GLY A 30 12.03 -15.15 -8.10
C GLY A 30 11.70 -13.65 -8.20
N LYS A 31 12.07 -12.85 -7.19
CA LYS A 31 11.92 -11.39 -7.16
C LYS A 31 13.29 -10.72 -7.11
N THR A 32 13.40 -9.57 -7.78
CA THR A 32 14.60 -8.72 -7.73
C THR A 32 14.37 -7.60 -6.72
N PHE A 33 15.26 -7.55 -5.73
CA PHE A 33 15.31 -6.52 -4.70
C PHE A 33 16.47 -5.59 -5.01
N TYR A 34 16.23 -4.29 -4.90
CA TYR A 34 17.23 -3.25 -5.11
C TYR A 34 17.57 -2.63 -3.76
N GLU A 35 18.79 -2.84 -3.30
CA GLU A 35 19.29 -2.36 -2.02
C GLU A 35 20.21 -1.17 -2.24
N GLY A 36 20.04 -0.10 -1.46
CA GLY A 36 20.94 1.05 -1.54
C GLY A 36 20.54 2.13 -0.55
N VAL A 37 21.02 3.35 -0.78
CA VAL A 37 20.77 4.48 0.10
C VAL A 37 19.97 5.55 -0.63
N ILE A 38 18.87 6.01 -0.05
CA ILE A 38 18.13 7.21 -0.49
C ILE A 38 18.20 8.25 0.61
N GLY A 39 18.77 9.42 0.30
CA GLY A 39 19.07 10.45 1.30
C GLY A 39 20.05 9.94 2.36
N HIS A 40 19.57 9.68 3.57
CA HIS A 40 20.36 9.17 4.69
C HIS A 40 19.86 7.80 5.21
N HIS A 41 19.02 7.12 4.44
CA HIS A 41 18.36 5.88 4.87
C HIS A 41 18.71 4.72 3.96
N ASP A 42 18.93 3.55 4.57
CA ASP A 42 19.01 2.29 3.85
C ASP A 42 17.61 1.91 3.34
N VAL A 43 17.51 1.63 2.05
CA VAL A 43 16.24 1.32 1.39
C VAL A 43 16.38 0.03 0.60
N VAL A 44 15.32 -0.78 0.63
CA VAL A 44 15.14 -1.94 -0.24
C VAL A 44 13.87 -1.73 -1.06
N VAL A 45 14.00 -1.64 -2.38
CA VAL A 45 12.88 -1.48 -3.31
C VAL A 45 12.58 -2.81 -4.00
N VAL A 46 11.30 -3.18 -4.10
CA VAL A 46 10.88 -4.41 -4.79
C VAL A 46 9.54 -4.24 -5.49
N GLU A 47 9.41 -4.87 -6.65
CA GLU A 47 8.15 -4.96 -7.40
C GLU A 47 7.32 -6.17 -6.94
N ALA A 48 6.17 -5.90 -6.33
CA ALA A 48 5.21 -6.90 -5.89
C ALA A 48 4.57 -7.68 -7.05
N GLY A 49 4.33 -7.02 -8.17
CA GLY A 49 3.33 -7.49 -9.12
C GLY A 49 1.91 -7.20 -8.62
N ILE A 50 0.93 -7.53 -9.45
CA ILE A 50 -0.46 -7.11 -9.26
C ILE A 50 -1.26 -8.14 -8.44
N GLY A 51 -2.06 -7.64 -7.50
CA GLY A 51 -3.00 -8.42 -6.69
C GLY A 51 -2.46 -8.89 -5.34
N LYS A 52 -3.39 -9.27 -4.46
CA LYS A 52 -3.16 -9.59 -3.05
C LYS A 52 -2.13 -10.70 -2.84
N VAL A 53 -2.17 -11.75 -3.66
CA VAL A 53 -1.26 -12.90 -3.53
C VAL A 53 0.18 -12.52 -3.88
N ALA A 54 0.38 -11.82 -5.00
CA ALA A 54 1.71 -11.40 -5.46
C ALA A 54 2.34 -10.43 -4.43
N ALA A 55 1.53 -9.49 -3.95
CA ALA A 55 1.86 -8.55 -2.90
C ALA A 55 2.25 -9.26 -1.59
N ALA A 56 1.46 -10.24 -1.13
CA ALA A 56 1.72 -10.98 0.10
C ALA A 56 3.02 -11.80 0.05
N ILE A 57 3.26 -12.52 -1.05
CA ILE A 57 4.50 -13.29 -1.27
C ILE A 57 5.70 -12.35 -1.21
N THR A 58 5.66 -11.26 -1.96
CA THR A 58 6.78 -10.31 -2.08
C THR A 58 7.15 -9.69 -0.74
N THR A 59 6.16 -9.23 0.02
CA THR A 59 6.44 -8.62 1.33
C THR A 59 6.88 -9.65 2.36
N THR A 60 6.41 -10.89 2.28
CA THR A 60 6.93 -11.97 3.13
C THR A 60 8.42 -12.22 2.85
N LEU A 61 8.82 -12.25 1.58
CA LEU A 61 10.23 -12.39 1.20
C LEU A 61 11.06 -11.17 1.68
N LEU A 62 10.54 -9.96 1.46
CA LEU A 62 11.18 -8.71 1.90
C LEU A 62 11.46 -8.69 3.41
N ILE A 63 10.42 -8.97 4.21
CA ILE A 63 10.50 -8.94 5.67
C ILE A 63 11.51 -9.97 6.20
N ASN A 64 11.53 -11.17 5.61
CA ASN A 64 12.37 -12.27 6.08
C ASN A 64 13.84 -12.16 5.66
N ALA A 65 14.13 -11.54 4.51
CA ALA A 65 15.46 -11.56 3.93
C ALA A 65 16.30 -10.29 4.19
N PHE A 66 15.67 -9.13 4.44
CA PHE A 66 16.39 -7.84 4.37
C PHE A 66 16.45 -7.04 5.67
N ASP A 67 15.92 -7.59 6.76
CA ASP A 67 15.88 -6.96 8.09
C ASP A 67 15.44 -5.47 8.08
N ILE A 68 14.26 -5.23 7.50
CA ILE A 68 13.65 -3.90 7.43
C ILE A 68 12.90 -3.56 8.72
N ASP A 69 12.83 -2.27 9.05
CA ASP A 69 12.07 -1.72 10.18
C ASP A 69 10.63 -1.37 9.77
N TYR A 70 10.47 -0.81 8.57
CA TYR A 70 9.18 -0.35 8.04
C TYR A 70 8.94 -0.84 6.62
N VAL A 71 7.67 -1.12 6.30
CA VAL A 71 7.21 -1.37 4.93
C VAL A 71 6.38 -0.17 4.48
N ILE A 72 6.73 0.38 3.32
CA ILE A 72 5.94 1.40 2.60
C ILE A 72 5.41 0.75 1.33
N ASN A 73 4.10 0.70 1.17
CA ASN A 73 3.46 0.34 -0.09
C ASN A 73 3.13 1.63 -0.83
N SER A 74 3.78 1.89 -1.96
CA SER A 74 3.53 3.09 -2.76
C SER A 74 3.16 2.74 -4.19
N GLY A 75 2.22 3.50 -4.75
CA GLY A 75 1.71 3.29 -6.09
C GLY A 75 0.55 4.22 -6.41
N SER A 76 -0.11 3.94 -7.53
CA SER A 76 -1.32 4.64 -7.98
C SER A 76 -2.59 3.88 -7.58
N ALA A 77 -3.70 4.61 -7.39
CA ALA A 77 -4.96 4.02 -6.98
C ALA A 77 -6.17 4.80 -7.52
N GLY A 78 -7.34 4.14 -7.54
CA GLY A 78 -8.59 4.73 -8.00
C GLY A 78 -9.36 5.42 -6.88
N ALA A 79 -9.75 6.68 -7.09
CA ALA A 79 -10.59 7.41 -6.15
C ALA A 79 -12.00 6.81 -6.03
N LEU A 80 -12.46 6.65 -4.78
CA LEU A 80 -13.83 6.24 -4.44
C LEU A 80 -14.65 7.41 -3.90
N GLY A 81 -14.07 8.18 -2.96
CA GLY A 81 -14.75 9.27 -2.27
C GLY A 81 -14.99 10.51 -3.12
N HIS A 82 -15.92 11.36 -2.67
CA HIS A 82 -16.15 12.67 -3.27
C HIS A 82 -14.98 13.63 -2.95
N ASP A 83 -14.62 14.46 -3.94
CA ASP A 83 -13.60 15.53 -3.90
C ASP A 83 -12.13 15.16 -4.14
N LEU A 84 -11.77 13.89 -4.33
CA LEU A 84 -10.42 13.53 -4.79
C LEU A 84 -10.23 13.83 -6.29
N ARG A 85 -9.09 14.42 -6.63
CA ARG A 85 -8.68 14.78 -8.00
C ARG A 85 -7.47 13.97 -8.44
N ILE A 86 -7.27 13.93 -9.77
CA ILE A 86 -6.08 13.31 -10.34
C ILE A 86 -4.83 14.01 -9.80
N GLY A 87 -3.96 13.23 -9.16
CA GLY A 87 -2.70 13.71 -8.60
C GLY A 87 -2.74 14.08 -7.12
N ASP A 88 -3.90 13.97 -6.47
CA ASP A 88 -3.99 13.98 -5.00
C ASP A 88 -3.35 12.73 -4.40
N VAL A 89 -2.89 12.82 -3.16
CA VAL A 89 -2.25 11.72 -2.45
C VAL A 89 -3.11 11.27 -1.28
N VAL A 90 -3.30 9.96 -1.16
CA VAL A 90 -3.96 9.35 -0.01
C VAL A 90 -2.93 8.57 0.80
N VAL A 91 -2.83 8.90 2.09
CA VAL A 91 -2.05 8.13 3.06
C VAL A 91 -3.03 7.30 3.89
N ALA A 92 -2.86 5.98 3.89
CA ALA A 92 -3.75 5.11 4.65
C ALA A 92 -3.60 5.36 6.16
N ASP A 93 -4.70 5.60 6.87
CA ASP A 93 -4.76 5.43 8.33
C ASP A 93 -5.05 3.96 8.70
N SER A 94 -5.78 3.29 7.81
CA SER A 94 -6.29 1.96 7.95
C SER A 94 -6.54 1.32 6.57
N LEU A 95 -6.50 -0.01 6.56
CA LEU A 95 -6.73 -0.85 5.39
C LEU A 95 -7.84 -1.86 5.67
N ALA A 96 -8.66 -2.17 4.67
CA ALA A 96 -9.65 -3.25 4.73
C ALA A 96 -9.77 -3.97 3.39
N TYR A 97 -10.30 -5.20 3.38
CA TYR A 97 -10.60 -5.89 2.12
C TYR A 97 -11.97 -5.48 1.60
N ALA A 98 -12.06 -5.11 0.34
CA ALA A 98 -13.33 -4.77 -0.32
C ALA A 98 -14.09 -5.99 -0.85
N ASP A 99 -13.49 -7.18 -0.83
CA ASP A 99 -14.02 -8.40 -1.45
C ASP A 99 -14.08 -9.62 -0.52
N ALA A 100 -13.76 -9.44 0.76
CA ALA A 100 -13.89 -10.51 1.77
C ALA A 100 -15.28 -10.48 2.42
N ASP A 101 -16.01 -11.60 2.37
CA ASP A 101 -17.33 -11.71 3.00
C ASP A 101 -17.46 -13.02 3.77
N ALA A 102 -17.34 -12.92 5.10
CA ALA A 102 -17.57 -14.00 6.04
C ALA A 102 -18.77 -13.73 6.96
N ARG A 103 -19.72 -12.87 6.55
CA ARG A 103 -20.88 -12.50 7.38
C ARG A 103 -21.79 -13.67 7.74
N ALA A 104 -21.78 -14.74 6.94
CA ALA A 104 -22.44 -16.01 7.29
C ALA A 104 -21.96 -16.60 8.63
N PHE A 105 -20.76 -16.21 9.07
CA PHE A 105 -20.15 -16.60 10.34
C PHE A 105 -20.07 -15.42 11.34
N VAL A 106 -20.90 -14.38 11.17
CA VAL A 106 -21.02 -13.22 12.08
C VAL A 106 -19.76 -12.32 12.13
N TYR A 107 -18.96 -12.31 11.06
CA TYR A 107 -17.88 -11.33 10.88
C TYR A 107 -18.39 -10.05 10.21
N GLU A 108 -17.61 -8.97 10.31
CA GLU A 108 -17.87 -7.73 9.56
C GLU A 108 -17.60 -7.93 8.06
N TYR A 109 -18.23 -7.11 7.20
CA TYR A 109 -17.88 -7.10 5.78
C TYR A 109 -16.43 -6.63 5.62
N GLY A 110 -15.67 -7.28 4.74
CA GLY A 110 -14.24 -7.07 4.56
C GLY A 110 -13.34 -7.77 5.58
N GLN A 111 -13.91 -8.40 6.62
CA GLN A 111 -13.15 -9.12 7.62
C GLN A 111 -12.88 -10.55 7.18
N VAL A 112 -11.60 -10.89 7.05
CA VAL A 112 -11.14 -12.28 6.95
C VAL A 112 -11.26 -12.93 8.34
N PRO A 113 -11.82 -14.14 8.47
CA PRO A 113 -11.89 -14.83 9.75
C PRO A 113 -10.56 -14.88 10.49
N GLN A 114 -10.58 -14.65 11.80
CA GLN A 114 -9.40 -14.58 12.68
C GLN A 114 -8.45 -13.39 12.44
N GLN A 115 -8.77 -12.49 11.51
CA GLN A 115 -8.07 -11.23 11.33
C GLN A 115 -8.90 -10.08 11.93
N PRO A 116 -8.27 -8.94 12.27
CA PRO A 116 -9.05 -7.74 12.56
C PRO A 116 -9.84 -7.32 11.32
N ALA A 117 -11.00 -6.67 11.51
CA ALA A 117 -11.81 -6.16 10.38
C ALA A 117 -11.06 -5.10 9.56
N ARG A 118 -10.14 -4.37 10.22
CA ARG A 118 -9.26 -3.39 9.60
C ARG A 118 -7.85 -3.53 10.12
N PHE A 119 -6.89 -3.16 9.30
CA PHE A 119 -5.49 -3.11 9.67
C PHE A 119 -5.04 -1.67 9.80
N LEU A 120 -4.59 -1.27 10.99
CA LEU A 120 -4.10 0.08 11.23
C LEU A 120 -2.70 0.26 10.62
N ALA A 121 -2.51 1.39 9.93
CA ALA A 121 -1.19 1.87 9.53
C ALA A 121 -0.42 2.37 10.76
N ASP A 122 0.90 2.37 10.67
CA ASP A 122 1.75 2.98 11.70
C ASP A 122 1.51 4.50 11.69
N GLN A 123 0.93 5.01 12.77
CA GLN A 123 0.48 6.41 12.83
C GLN A 123 1.65 7.39 12.80
N SER A 124 2.80 7.01 13.37
CA SER A 124 3.99 7.87 13.36
C SER A 124 4.58 7.97 11.96
N LEU A 125 4.67 6.86 11.24
CA LEU A 125 5.13 6.86 9.84
C LEU A 125 4.13 7.57 8.92
N ALA A 126 2.83 7.29 9.07
CA ALA A 126 1.79 7.94 8.27
C ALA A 126 1.76 9.47 8.46
N GLN A 127 1.93 9.94 9.69
CA GLN A 127 2.02 11.37 9.98
C GLN A 127 3.30 11.98 9.40
N ALA A 128 4.46 11.32 9.57
CA ALA A 128 5.72 11.82 9.03
C ALA A 128 5.68 11.95 7.49
N LEU A 129 5.08 10.99 6.79
CA LEU A 129 4.88 11.05 5.34
C LEU A 129 3.93 12.19 4.94
N ALA A 130 2.86 12.41 5.72
CA ALA A 130 1.93 13.50 5.47
C ALA A 130 2.56 14.89 5.66
N ASP A 131 3.33 15.05 6.74
CA ASP A 131 4.03 16.31 7.05
C ASP A 131 5.09 16.63 5.99
N ASP A 132 5.87 15.62 5.58
CA ASP A 132 6.89 15.78 4.53
C ASP A 132 6.26 16.16 3.18
N PHE A 133 5.16 15.50 2.79
CA PHE A 133 4.44 15.84 1.56
C PHE A 133 3.91 17.29 1.59
N ALA A 134 3.26 17.68 2.70
CA ALA A 134 2.73 19.03 2.87
C ALA A 134 3.82 20.12 2.83
N ALA A 135 5.05 19.79 3.24
CA ALA A 135 6.19 20.70 3.18
C ALA A 135 6.75 20.89 1.75
N GLN A 136 6.51 19.94 0.85
CA GLN A 136 7.09 19.92 -0.50
C GLN A 136 6.12 20.39 -1.60
N THR A 137 4.81 20.38 -1.36
CA THR A 137 3.82 20.72 -2.38
C THR A 137 2.53 21.28 -1.78
N ASP A 138 1.86 22.16 -2.55
CA ASP A 138 0.52 22.69 -2.23
C ASP A 138 -0.62 21.74 -2.61
N LYS A 139 -0.30 20.50 -3.01
CA LYS A 139 -1.29 19.48 -3.36
C LYS A 139 -2.03 18.98 -2.12
N GLU A 140 -3.27 18.55 -2.32
CA GLU A 140 -4.08 18.01 -1.24
C GLU A 140 -3.62 16.59 -0.89
N LEU A 141 -3.36 16.38 0.40
CA LEU A 141 -3.14 15.07 0.99
C LEU A 141 -4.31 14.72 1.90
N ARG A 142 -4.79 13.49 1.78
CA ARG A 142 -5.87 12.97 2.60
C ARG A 142 -5.42 11.73 3.35
N GLN A 143 -5.69 11.71 4.65
CA GLN A 143 -5.54 10.52 5.47
C GLN A 143 -6.89 9.83 5.62
N GLY A 144 -6.92 8.51 5.46
CA GLY A 144 -8.15 7.74 5.64
C GLY A 144 -8.06 6.30 5.16
N LEU A 145 -9.22 5.66 5.04
CA LEU A 145 -9.34 4.26 4.66
C LEU A 145 -9.00 4.04 3.17
N ILE A 146 -8.11 3.09 2.92
CA ILE A 146 -7.90 2.49 1.58
C ILE A 146 -8.39 1.04 1.63
N VAL A 147 -9.13 0.62 0.61
CA VAL A 147 -9.64 -0.75 0.51
C VAL A 147 -9.00 -1.52 -0.64
N THR A 148 -8.84 -2.83 -0.45
CA THR A 148 -8.11 -3.70 -1.39
C THR A 148 -8.98 -4.83 -1.91
N SER A 149 -8.92 -5.13 -3.21
CA SER A 149 -9.53 -6.33 -3.81
C SER A 149 -8.72 -6.86 -4.98
N ASP A 150 -8.94 -8.11 -5.42
CA ASP A 150 -8.31 -8.62 -6.65
C ASP A 150 -9.09 -8.22 -7.94
N SER A 151 -9.93 -7.17 -7.87
CA SER A 151 -10.68 -6.64 -9.00
C SER A 151 -10.29 -5.20 -9.29
N PHE A 152 -10.08 -4.90 -10.57
CA PHE A 152 -9.99 -3.51 -11.01
C PHE A 152 -11.38 -2.86 -10.96
N ILE A 153 -11.52 -1.79 -10.18
CA ILE A 153 -12.77 -1.07 -9.97
C ILE A 153 -12.94 -0.02 -11.08
N GLY A 154 -13.61 -0.43 -12.17
CA GLY A 154 -13.75 0.37 -13.39
C GLY A 154 -15.14 0.95 -13.64
N THR A 155 -16.16 0.53 -12.89
CA THR A 155 -17.55 0.98 -13.08
C THR A 155 -18.12 1.66 -11.84
N ASP A 156 -19.10 2.55 -12.06
CA ASP A 156 -19.80 3.22 -10.95
C ASP A 156 -20.54 2.22 -10.06
N GLU A 157 -21.08 1.13 -10.63
CA GLU A 157 -21.73 0.07 -9.86
C GLU A 157 -20.74 -0.59 -8.87
N GLN A 158 -19.53 -0.93 -9.33
CA GLN A 158 -18.49 -1.50 -8.46
C GLN A 158 -18.11 -0.52 -7.34
N LYS A 159 -17.98 0.77 -7.66
CA LYS A 159 -17.71 1.81 -6.66
C LYS A 159 -18.82 1.92 -5.62
N GLN A 160 -20.08 1.90 -6.05
CA GLN A 160 -21.23 2.01 -5.14
C GLN A 160 -21.35 0.81 -4.21
N VAL A 161 -21.02 -0.40 -4.68
CA VAL A 161 -20.97 -1.60 -3.81
C VAL A 161 -19.95 -1.38 -2.68
N ILE A 162 -18.75 -0.89 -3.01
CA ILE A 162 -17.71 -0.61 -2.02
C ILE A 162 -18.16 0.49 -1.05
N LEU A 163 -18.66 1.62 -1.56
CA LEU A 163 -19.09 2.75 -0.73
C LEU A 163 -20.31 2.44 0.15
N THR A 164 -21.14 1.47 -0.23
CA THR A 164 -22.23 0.99 0.63
C THR A 164 -21.68 0.31 1.88
N ALA A 165 -20.60 -0.45 1.74
CA ALA A 165 -19.97 -1.16 2.86
C ALA A 165 -18.95 -0.31 3.62
N PHE A 166 -18.27 0.60 2.93
CA PHE A 166 -17.23 1.50 3.45
C PHE A 166 -17.48 2.94 2.99
N PRO A 167 -18.47 3.66 3.56
CA PRO A 167 -18.82 5.01 3.14
C PRO A 167 -17.69 6.04 3.24
N GLU A 168 -16.70 5.77 4.09
CA GLU A 168 -15.52 6.60 4.33
C GLU A 168 -14.31 6.23 3.48
N ALA A 169 -14.39 5.17 2.66
CA ALA A 169 -13.26 4.73 1.83
C ALA A 169 -12.86 5.82 0.83
N LEU A 170 -11.59 6.21 0.88
CA LEU A 170 -11.05 7.24 -0.02
C LEU A 170 -10.65 6.63 -1.36
N SER A 171 -10.07 5.42 -1.35
CA SER A 171 -9.46 4.81 -2.52
C SER A 171 -9.63 3.28 -2.53
N ALA A 172 -9.69 2.71 -3.74
CA ALA A 172 -9.60 1.27 -3.97
C ALA A 172 -8.37 0.92 -4.81
N GLU A 173 -7.67 -0.14 -4.42
CA GLU A 173 -6.51 -0.70 -5.14
C GLU A 173 -6.42 -2.22 -4.94
N MET A 174 -5.30 -2.83 -5.32
CA MET A 174 -5.19 -4.29 -5.49
C MET A 174 -4.08 -4.96 -4.64
N GLU A 175 -3.22 -4.20 -3.96
CA GLU A 175 -2.03 -4.71 -3.29
C GLU A 175 -1.98 -4.40 -1.79
N GLY A 176 -2.82 -3.48 -1.30
CA GLY A 176 -2.88 -3.02 0.07
C GLY A 176 -3.03 -4.17 1.06
N ARG A 177 -2.13 -4.18 2.05
CA ARG A 177 -2.05 -5.28 3.01
C ARG A 177 -1.32 -4.87 4.25
N ARG A 178 -1.58 -5.61 5.33
CA ARG A 178 -0.77 -5.56 6.54
C ARG A 178 -0.03 -6.88 6.72
N LEU A 179 1.29 -6.81 6.90
CA LEU A 179 2.11 -7.96 7.26
C LEU A 179 2.97 -7.63 8.48
N ARG A 180 2.73 -8.32 9.60
CA ARG A 180 3.48 -8.12 10.85
C ARG A 180 4.77 -8.93 10.78
N LYS A 181 5.88 -8.33 11.23
CA LYS A 181 6.95 -9.09 11.90
C LYS A 181 6.40 -9.59 13.24
#